data_AF-A0AAD0IB93-F1
#
_entry.id   AF-A0AAD0IB93-F1
#
_cell.length_a   1.000
_cell.length_b   1.000
_cell.length_c   1.000
_cell.angle_alpha   90.00
_cell.angle_beta   90.00
_cell.angle_gamma   90.00
#
_symmetry.space_group_name_H-M   'P 1'
#
loop_
_entity.id
_entity.type
_entity.pdbx_description
1 polymer ?
#
loop_
_entity_poly.entity_id
_entity_poly.type
_entity_poly.pdbx_seq_one_letter_code
_entity_poly.pdbx_strand_id
1 'polypeptide(L)'
;MSKAYQEIVIKLIDRVYLKKRTSDTTRIILKKYFTQKSSRRKLTLEALGKLPELDREVSRERARQIISKFVDKDLPADLRRLDRGLAAGDGVTLIEKADLVQLKDLLEILTGKIHAAKKPVFARRVQDELMMVGVIDENIYLPIAVQLAKSFGIEADFKFQEFNGHHIILGTNHDPAAATKDLIQYASKISTYFGGLFSLESLLDPSLSQITPAFISEIPEEFRVEYFSDLISSEPDYLAISGGRFYAFTSRDERISRILKPIFFHYQNPLKVERVIPAIKRALTHNFRRNADARQNTCLELLDSADDALDDYCLVTGLLQESAPGYRIAGPKLTTELQSLEPSDTIKYQVIALDSIRLNGAPLDSMSIGRQIKGKVPKAFNPFIFSYPTLYYKEGGGRRNDHYKPLDDSYTFDGDLVSSSNPNLERIAYIKRKITDLMIELDSLDIQTGVLGKARMEQAMLREYLLLRQKTVLEDYESATGTCEICGKLWPHAILIAAHVKPRAKCTHEERADIDNIAMLQCVICDSLFENGFITIQSNGMVVVNRDETITKDLAQVYSAIEGRHVHDVTENKNRLLYLQYHWDNVFKGSHSLNSKA
;
A
#
# COMPACT_ATOMS: atom_id res chain seq x y z
N MET A 1 9.40 -32.81 22.79
CA MET A 1 9.57 -33.95 21.86
C MET A 1 11.03 -34.05 21.43
N SER A 2 11.54 -35.24 21.13
CA SER A 2 12.89 -35.47 20.57
C SER A 2 13.02 -35.09 19.09
N LYS A 3 11.89 -34.98 18.36
CA LYS A 3 11.81 -34.55 16.96
C LYS A 3 10.61 -33.63 16.74
N ALA A 4 10.63 -32.85 15.66
CA ALA A 4 9.50 -31.99 15.30
C ALA A 4 8.30 -32.81 14.80
N TYR A 5 7.07 -32.32 15.03
CA TYR A 5 5.81 -32.99 14.63
C TYR A 5 5.85 -33.44 13.16
N GLN A 6 6.31 -32.55 12.28
CA GLN A 6 6.40 -32.76 10.85
C GLN A 6 7.27 -33.96 10.48
N GLU A 7 8.44 -34.08 11.13
CA GLU A 7 9.36 -35.19 10.90
C GLU A 7 8.79 -36.52 11.38
N ILE A 8 8.11 -36.51 12.54
CA ILE A 8 7.51 -37.71 13.11
C ILE A 8 6.40 -38.23 12.18
N VAL A 9 5.54 -37.34 11.69
CA VAL A 9 4.46 -37.66 10.76
C VAL A 9 5.00 -38.22 9.44
N ILE A 10 6.05 -37.62 8.86
CA ILE A 10 6.67 -38.12 7.63
C ILE A 10 7.21 -39.54 7.83
N LYS A 11 7.94 -39.78 8.93
CA LYS A 11 8.48 -41.10 9.28
C LYS A 11 7.38 -42.13 9.54
N LEU A 12 6.27 -41.71 10.15
CA LEU A 12 5.10 -42.55 10.38
C LEU A 12 4.48 -42.99 9.05
N ILE A 13 4.27 -42.06 8.11
CA ILE A 13 3.72 -42.37 6.78
C ILE A 13 4.64 -43.34 6.04
N ASP A 14 5.95 -43.07 6.04
CA ASP A 14 6.93 -43.95 5.40
C ASP A 14 6.92 -45.35 6.02
N ARG A 15 6.80 -45.47 7.35
CA ARG A 15 6.71 -46.75 8.05
C ARG A 15 5.47 -47.55 7.65
N VAL A 16 4.29 -46.91 7.62
CA VAL A 16 3.01 -47.56 7.25
C VAL A 16 3.06 -48.11 5.81
N TYR A 17 3.83 -47.47 4.92
CA TYR A 17 3.93 -47.83 3.51
C TYR A 17 5.28 -48.41 3.07
N LEU A 18 6.23 -48.67 3.99
CA LEU A 18 7.60 -49.12 3.69
C LEU A 18 7.64 -50.46 2.92
N LYS A 19 6.69 -51.36 3.21
CA LYS A 19 6.63 -52.74 2.67
C LYS A 19 5.51 -52.99 1.66
N LYS A 20 4.60 -52.04 1.48
CA LYS A 20 3.49 -52.16 0.51
C LYS A 20 3.98 -51.52 -0.79
N ARG A 21 3.85 -52.18 -1.95
CA ARG A 21 4.08 -51.59 -3.30
C ARG A 21 3.07 -50.46 -3.58
N THR A 22 3.10 -49.42 -2.76
CA THR A 22 2.15 -48.31 -2.74
C THR A 22 2.72 -47.22 -3.64
N SER A 23 1.87 -46.66 -4.49
CA SER A 23 2.26 -45.61 -5.41
C SER A 23 2.82 -44.39 -4.68
N ASP A 24 3.90 -43.82 -5.22
CA ASP A 24 4.57 -42.61 -4.71
C ASP A 24 3.60 -41.44 -4.57
N THR A 25 2.63 -41.35 -5.47
CA THR A 25 1.47 -40.45 -5.41
C THR A 25 0.77 -40.48 -4.04
N THR A 26 0.57 -41.66 -3.45
CA THR A 26 -0.09 -41.80 -2.13
C THR A 26 0.77 -41.20 -1.04
N ARG A 27 2.09 -41.47 -1.04
CA ARG A 27 3.02 -40.96 -0.03
C ARG A 27 3.15 -39.45 -0.11
N ILE A 28 3.26 -38.91 -1.32
CA ILE A 28 3.37 -37.45 -1.57
C ILE A 28 2.11 -36.74 -1.06
N ILE A 29 0.91 -37.21 -1.45
CA ILE A 29 -0.35 -36.61 -1.01
C ILE A 29 -0.47 -36.65 0.52
N LEU A 30 -0.19 -37.80 1.15
CA LEU A 30 -0.31 -37.93 2.60
C LEU A 30 0.70 -37.05 3.34
N LYS A 31 1.97 -37.03 2.91
CA LYS A 31 3.00 -36.18 3.51
C LYS A 31 2.56 -34.73 3.41
N LYS A 32 2.30 -34.23 2.19
CA LYS A 32 1.90 -32.84 1.98
C LYS A 32 0.63 -32.47 2.77
N TYR A 33 -0.33 -33.38 2.88
CA TYR A 33 -1.56 -33.14 3.62
C TYR A 33 -1.32 -33.06 5.13
N PHE A 34 -0.67 -34.06 5.73
CA PHE A 34 -0.49 -34.12 7.19
C PHE A 34 0.60 -33.18 7.69
N THR A 35 1.44 -32.66 6.78
CA THR A 35 2.49 -31.69 7.10
C THR A 35 2.16 -30.24 6.79
N GLN A 36 0.87 -29.90 6.66
CA GLN A 36 0.45 -28.51 6.48
C GLN A 36 0.77 -27.69 7.73
N LYS A 37 1.21 -26.45 7.49
CA LYS A 37 1.42 -25.45 8.54
C LYS A 37 0.13 -24.71 8.85
N SER A 38 0.06 -24.10 10.03
CA SER A 38 -1.03 -23.19 10.38
C SER A 38 -1.06 -22.03 9.38
N SER A 39 -2.15 -21.88 8.63
CA SER A 39 -2.36 -20.77 7.71
C SER A 39 -3.85 -20.48 7.54
N ARG A 40 -4.20 -19.30 7.02
CA ARG A 40 -5.59 -18.91 6.71
C ARG A 40 -6.22 -19.74 5.59
N ARG A 41 -5.49 -20.63 4.90
CA ARG A 41 -6.05 -21.44 3.82
C ARG A 41 -5.43 -22.83 3.83
N LYS A 42 -6.26 -23.84 4.07
CA LYS A 42 -5.86 -25.24 3.91
C LYS A 42 -5.57 -25.55 2.44
N LEU A 43 -4.62 -26.44 2.17
CA LEU A 43 -4.50 -27.05 0.85
C LEU A 43 -5.79 -27.80 0.51
N THR A 44 -6.44 -27.39 -0.58
CA THR A 44 -7.65 -28.04 -1.05
C THR A 44 -7.33 -29.45 -1.56
N LEU A 45 -8.32 -30.34 -1.51
CA LEU A 45 -8.20 -31.68 -2.08
C LEU A 45 -7.87 -31.66 -3.57
N GLU A 46 -8.31 -30.61 -4.28
CA GLU A 46 -7.97 -30.41 -5.68
C GLU A 46 -6.50 -29.97 -5.85
N ALA A 47 -6.03 -29.02 -5.04
CA ALA A 47 -4.63 -28.59 -5.07
C ALA A 47 -3.66 -29.73 -4.74
N LEU A 48 -4.03 -30.61 -3.79
CA LEU A 48 -3.26 -31.83 -3.48
C LEU A 48 -3.14 -32.77 -4.68
N GLY A 49 -4.14 -32.80 -5.55
CA GLY A 49 -4.15 -33.63 -6.75
C GLY A 49 -3.32 -33.06 -7.90
N LYS A 50 -2.91 -31.80 -7.82
CA LYS A 50 -2.15 -31.05 -8.84
C LYS A 50 -0.76 -30.64 -8.34
N LEU A 51 -0.26 -31.35 -7.33
CA LEU A 51 1.07 -31.08 -6.77
C LEU A 51 2.16 -31.33 -7.82
N PRO A 52 3.17 -30.45 -7.93
CA PRO A 52 4.24 -30.57 -8.93
C PRO A 52 5.11 -31.81 -8.71
N GLU A 53 5.13 -32.37 -7.50
CA GLU A 53 5.89 -33.57 -7.17
C GLU A 53 5.22 -34.87 -7.67
N LEU A 54 4.00 -34.81 -8.22
CA LEU A 54 3.26 -35.98 -8.70
C LEU A 54 3.58 -36.31 -10.16
N ASP A 55 3.81 -37.59 -10.45
CA ASP A 55 4.00 -38.08 -11.83
C ASP A 55 2.77 -37.85 -12.73
N ARG A 56 1.57 -37.83 -12.14
CA ARG A 56 0.28 -37.60 -12.82
C ARG A 56 -0.71 -36.94 -11.87
N GLU A 57 -1.57 -36.09 -12.42
CA GLU A 57 -2.66 -35.46 -11.66
C GLU A 57 -3.65 -36.50 -11.10
N VAL A 58 -4.23 -36.15 -9.96
CA VAL A 58 -5.18 -36.99 -9.21
C VAL A 58 -6.47 -36.21 -8.97
N SER A 59 -7.62 -36.88 -9.12
CA SER A 59 -8.90 -36.23 -8.86
C SER A 59 -9.10 -35.90 -7.38
N ARG A 60 -9.91 -34.87 -7.10
CA ARG A 60 -10.35 -34.50 -5.73
C ARG A 60 -10.85 -35.70 -4.93
N GLU A 61 -11.67 -36.54 -5.55
CA GLU A 61 -12.25 -37.72 -4.93
C GLU A 61 -11.19 -38.77 -4.61
N ARG A 62 -10.22 -38.96 -5.52
CA ARG A 62 -9.13 -39.89 -5.29
C ARG A 62 -8.20 -39.44 -4.15
N ALA A 63 -7.90 -38.14 -4.07
CA ALA A 63 -7.15 -37.58 -2.94
C ALA A 63 -7.89 -37.79 -1.60
N ARG A 64 -9.21 -37.60 -1.58
CA ARG A 64 -10.07 -37.87 -0.40
C ARG A 64 -9.99 -39.34 0.03
N GLN A 65 -10.11 -40.27 -0.92
CA GLN A 65 -10.04 -41.71 -0.66
C GLN A 65 -8.69 -42.12 -0.08
N ILE A 66 -7.59 -41.54 -0.58
CA ILE A 66 -6.24 -41.79 -0.05
C ILE A 66 -6.16 -41.39 1.42
N ILE A 67 -6.61 -40.18 1.76
CA ILE A 67 -6.57 -39.65 3.13
C ILE A 67 -7.45 -40.48 4.07
N SER A 68 -8.71 -40.76 3.70
CA SER A 68 -9.62 -41.54 4.55
C SER A 68 -9.12 -42.98 4.75
N LYS A 69 -8.61 -43.62 3.69
CA LYS A 69 -8.02 -44.97 3.81
C LYS A 69 -6.84 -44.98 4.79
N PHE A 70 -6.00 -43.95 4.77
CA PHE A 70 -4.90 -43.83 5.72
C PHE A 70 -5.40 -43.69 7.16
N VAL A 71 -6.26 -42.70 7.42
CA VAL A 71 -6.76 -42.34 8.76
C VAL A 71 -7.61 -43.44 9.39
N ASP A 72 -8.56 -44.00 8.63
CA ASP A 72 -9.58 -44.89 9.18
C ASP A 72 -9.16 -46.37 9.15
N LYS A 73 -8.15 -46.73 8.35
CA LYS A 73 -7.77 -48.15 8.14
C LYS A 73 -6.27 -48.43 8.29
N ASP A 74 -5.44 -47.83 7.45
CA ASP A 74 -4.03 -48.23 7.35
C ASP A 74 -3.24 -47.86 8.62
N LEU A 75 -3.39 -46.62 9.13
CA LEU A 75 -2.69 -46.15 10.32
C LEU A 75 -3.18 -46.86 11.61
N PRO A 76 -4.50 -46.96 11.91
CA PRO A 76 -4.97 -47.71 13.08
C PRO A 76 -4.52 -49.18 13.09
N ALA A 77 -4.44 -49.82 11.93
CA ALA A 77 -3.95 -51.20 11.83
C ALA A 77 -2.45 -51.31 12.16
N ASP A 78 -1.65 -50.30 11.81
CA ASP A 78 -0.23 -50.25 12.15
C ASP A 78 0.00 -49.96 13.63
N LEU A 79 -0.74 -49.01 14.21
CA LEU A 79 -0.71 -48.69 15.64
C LEU A 79 -1.09 -49.92 16.49
N ARG A 80 -2.12 -50.68 16.13
CA ARG A 80 -2.44 -51.94 16.85
C ARG A 80 -1.32 -52.98 16.79
N ARG A 81 -0.53 -53.02 15.71
CA ARG A 81 0.65 -53.91 15.64
C ARG A 81 1.75 -53.43 16.55
N LEU A 82 1.94 -52.11 16.62
CA LEU A 82 2.88 -51.45 17.52
C LEU A 82 2.54 -51.77 18.98
N ASP A 83 1.29 -51.56 19.38
CA ASP A 83 0.83 -51.80 20.76
C ASP A 83 1.03 -53.26 21.20
N ARG A 84 0.75 -54.22 20.30
CA ARG A 84 1.01 -55.64 20.58
C ARG A 84 2.51 -55.95 20.74
N GLY A 85 3.37 -55.31 19.97
CA GLY A 85 4.82 -55.45 20.11
C GLY A 85 5.34 -54.86 21.42
N LEU A 86 4.81 -53.71 21.83
CA LEU A 86 5.12 -53.07 23.11
C LEU A 86 4.67 -53.94 24.30
N ALA A 87 3.45 -54.48 24.24
CA ALA A 87 2.91 -55.36 25.28
C ALA A 87 3.69 -56.69 25.44
N ALA A 88 4.42 -57.12 24.40
CA ALA A 88 5.27 -58.30 24.43
C ALA A 88 6.66 -58.05 25.07
N GLY A 89 6.96 -56.84 25.54
CA GLY A 89 8.20 -56.53 26.26
C GLY A 89 9.43 -56.29 25.37
N ASP A 90 9.24 -55.95 24.09
CA ASP A 90 10.33 -55.66 23.17
C ASP A 90 10.95 -54.27 23.43
N GLY A 91 12.01 -54.25 24.25
CA GLY A 91 12.75 -53.04 24.61
C GLY A 91 13.42 -52.31 23.44
N VAL A 92 13.73 -53.00 22.34
CA VAL A 92 14.31 -52.38 21.13
C VAL A 92 13.24 -51.62 20.36
N THR A 93 12.05 -52.20 20.23
CA THR A 93 10.87 -51.54 19.65
C THR A 93 10.47 -50.27 20.42
N LEU A 94 10.60 -50.24 21.75
CA LEU A 94 10.34 -49.07 22.59
C LEU A 94 11.27 -47.88 22.26
N ILE A 95 12.58 -48.15 22.15
CA ILE A 95 13.59 -47.12 21.88
C ILE A 95 13.45 -46.56 20.46
N GLU A 96 13.19 -47.42 19.47
CA GLU A 96 13.03 -47.00 18.07
C GLU A 96 11.74 -46.21 17.77
N LYS A 97 10.74 -46.30 18.67
CA LYS A 97 9.39 -45.73 18.47
C LYS A 97 8.98 -44.73 19.56
N ALA A 98 9.91 -44.28 20.40
CA ALA A 98 9.67 -43.26 21.42
C ALA A 98 9.01 -41.99 20.86
N ASP A 99 9.37 -41.58 19.64
CA ASP A 99 8.76 -40.42 18.97
C ASP A 99 7.24 -40.58 18.73
N LEU A 100 6.73 -41.81 18.52
CA LEU A 100 5.29 -42.05 18.34
C LEU A 100 4.51 -41.95 19.65
N VAL A 101 5.11 -42.36 20.75
CA VAL A 101 4.53 -42.19 22.09
C VAL A 101 4.41 -40.70 22.38
N GLN A 102 5.49 -39.95 22.17
CA GLN A 102 5.48 -38.49 22.33
C GLN A 102 4.48 -37.79 21.41
N LEU A 103 4.29 -38.28 20.17
CA LEU A 103 3.27 -37.76 19.27
C LEU A 103 1.86 -38.03 19.81
N LYS A 104 1.60 -39.23 20.32
CA LYS A 104 0.32 -39.55 20.95
C LYS A 104 0.06 -38.63 22.15
N ASP A 105 1.03 -38.47 23.03
CA ASP A 105 0.95 -37.59 24.20
C ASP A 105 0.66 -36.14 23.79
N LEU A 106 1.35 -35.65 22.74
CA LEU A 106 1.09 -34.32 22.18
C LEU A 106 -0.36 -34.20 21.67
N LEU A 107 -0.84 -35.19 20.92
CA LEU A 107 -2.20 -35.19 20.37
C LEU A 107 -3.27 -35.25 21.48
N GLU A 108 -3.01 -35.96 22.58
CA GLU A 108 -3.86 -35.99 23.77
C GLU A 108 -3.89 -34.63 24.46
N ILE A 109 -2.72 -34.00 24.68
CA ILE A 109 -2.62 -32.64 25.25
C ILE A 109 -3.39 -31.64 24.38
N LEU A 110 -3.17 -31.69 23.06
CA LEU A 110 -3.84 -30.81 22.09
C LEU A 110 -5.35 -30.98 22.13
N THR A 111 -5.83 -32.21 22.05
CA THR A 111 -7.28 -32.51 22.06
C THR A 111 -7.90 -32.12 23.40
N GLY A 112 -7.21 -32.38 24.51
CA GLY A 112 -7.65 -31.99 25.85
C GLY A 112 -7.73 -30.46 26.03
N LYS A 113 -6.76 -29.71 25.49
CA LYS A 113 -6.77 -28.24 25.51
C LYS A 113 -7.90 -27.66 24.66
N ILE A 114 -8.14 -28.21 23.47
CA ILE A 114 -9.28 -27.81 22.63
C ILE A 114 -10.61 -28.17 23.31
N HIS A 115 -10.68 -29.32 23.96
CA HIS A 115 -11.85 -29.75 24.72
C HIS A 115 -12.15 -28.78 25.89
N ALA A 116 -11.13 -28.39 26.65
CA ALA A 116 -11.25 -27.44 27.75
C ALA A 116 -11.54 -25.99 27.30
N ALA A 117 -11.16 -25.62 26.07
CA ALA A 117 -11.45 -24.30 25.52
C ALA A 117 -12.97 -24.05 25.45
N LYS A 118 -13.38 -22.85 25.86
CA LYS A 118 -14.78 -22.44 25.78
C LYS A 118 -15.18 -22.29 24.32
N LYS A 119 -16.38 -22.73 23.96
CA LYS A 119 -16.85 -22.79 22.57
C LYS A 119 -18.06 -21.87 22.41
N PRO A 120 -18.28 -21.26 21.22
CA PRO A 120 -17.44 -21.31 20.03
C PRO A 120 -16.12 -20.53 20.18
N VAL A 121 -15.03 -20.99 19.54
CA VAL A 121 -13.73 -20.28 19.58
C VAL A 121 -12.96 -20.43 18.28
N PHE A 122 -12.26 -19.38 17.86
CA PHE A 122 -11.38 -19.45 16.69
C PHE A 122 -10.17 -20.35 16.97
N ALA A 123 -9.90 -21.30 16.07
CA ALA A 123 -8.78 -22.23 16.20
C ALA A 123 -7.42 -21.52 16.33
N ARG A 124 -7.28 -20.34 15.73
CA ARG A 124 -6.08 -19.51 15.87
C ARG A 124 -5.83 -19.10 17.33
N ARG A 125 -6.86 -18.78 18.11
CA ARG A 125 -6.67 -18.39 19.52
C ARG A 125 -6.12 -19.55 20.35
N VAL A 126 -6.69 -20.73 20.14
CA VAL A 126 -6.21 -21.94 20.80
C VAL A 126 -4.77 -22.24 20.36
N GLN A 127 -4.46 -22.06 19.08
CA GLN A 127 -3.09 -22.19 18.55
C GLN A 127 -2.14 -21.19 19.23
N ASP A 128 -2.50 -19.91 19.30
CA ASP A 128 -1.68 -18.84 19.86
C ASP A 128 -1.41 -19.07 21.36
N GLU A 129 -2.41 -19.52 22.13
CA GLU A 129 -2.25 -19.89 23.54
C GLU A 129 -1.29 -21.09 23.70
N LEU A 130 -1.44 -22.12 22.88
CA LEU A 130 -0.58 -23.31 22.92
C LEU A 130 0.87 -22.98 22.52
N MET A 131 1.07 -22.07 21.57
CA MET A 131 2.41 -21.58 21.19
C MET A 131 3.04 -20.76 22.32
N MET A 132 2.27 -19.88 22.96
CA MET A 132 2.75 -19.06 24.08
C MET A 132 3.22 -19.90 25.27
N VAL A 133 2.54 -21.02 25.55
CA VAL A 133 2.92 -21.96 26.62
C VAL A 133 3.99 -22.97 26.15
N GLY A 134 4.43 -22.90 24.89
CA GLY A 134 5.48 -23.75 24.33
C GLY A 134 5.06 -25.20 24.08
N VAL A 135 3.75 -25.47 23.98
CA VAL A 135 3.20 -26.82 23.71
C VAL A 135 3.40 -27.20 22.24
N ILE A 136 3.26 -26.23 21.33
CA ILE A 136 3.41 -26.41 19.88
C ILE A 136 4.20 -25.28 19.24
N ASP A 137 4.69 -25.52 18.03
CA ASP A 137 5.24 -24.50 17.14
C ASP A 137 4.18 -23.98 16.15
N GLU A 138 4.54 -22.96 15.36
CA GLU A 138 3.70 -22.40 14.30
C GLU A 138 3.40 -23.38 13.15
N ASN A 139 4.13 -24.50 13.07
CA ASN A 139 4.04 -25.44 11.98
C ASN A 139 2.91 -26.47 12.19
N ILE A 140 2.25 -26.51 13.34
CA ILE A 140 1.15 -27.44 13.59
C ILE A 140 -0.18 -26.82 13.14
N TYR A 141 -0.95 -27.57 12.35
CA TYR A 141 -2.29 -27.20 11.93
C TYR A 141 -3.35 -28.01 12.68
N LEU A 142 -4.01 -27.40 13.67
CA LEU A 142 -4.91 -28.08 14.62
C LEU A 142 -5.96 -29.00 13.98
N PRO A 143 -6.70 -28.60 12.92
CA PRO A 143 -7.70 -29.48 12.31
C PRO A 143 -7.12 -30.80 11.80
N ILE A 144 -5.88 -30.78 11.30
CA ILE A 144 -5.19 -31.96 10.79
C ILE A 144 -4.58 -32.78 11.93
N ALA A 145 -4.03 -32.12 12.95
CA ALA A 145 -3.54 -32.80 14.15
C ALA A 145 -4.69 -33.56 14.85
N VAL A 146 -5.87 -32.94 15.01
CA VAL A 146 -7.06 -33.59 15.58
C VAL A 146 -7.59 -34.71 14.68
N GLN A 147 -7.59 -34.52 13.35
CA GLN A 147 -7.94 -35.61 12.44
C GLN A 147 -7.02 -36.82 12.60
N LEU A 148 -5.72 -36.57 12.80
CA LEU A 148 -4.74 -37.63 13.07
C LEU A 148 -4.96 -38.28 14.44
N ALA A 149 -5.33 -37.50 15.46
CA ALA A 149 -5.62 -37.98 16.82
C ALA A 149 -6.70 -39.07 16.83
N LYS A 150 -7.71 -38.97 15.95
CA LYS A 150 -8.73 -40.02 15.76
C LYS A 150 -8.11 -41.39 15.46
N SER A 151 -7.04 -41.46 14.67
CA SER A 151 -6.36 -42.72 14.36
C SER A 151 -5.64 -43.32 15.57
N PHE A 152 -5.29 -42.49 16.56
CA PHE A 152 -4.71 -42.92 17.85
C PHE A 152 -5.78 -43.32 18.88
N GLY A 153 -7.06 -43.31 18.51
CA GLY A 153 -8.17 -43.62 19.42
C GLY A 153 -8.52 -42.48 20.37
N ILE A 154 -8.07 -41.26 20.09
CA ILE A 154 -8.38 -40.07 20.87
C ILE A 154 -9.71 -39.52 20.36
N GLU A 155 -10.74 -39.58 21.20
CA GLU A 155 -12.06 -39.03 20.85
C GLU A 155 -12.07 -37.51 20.97
N ALA A 156 -12.79 -36.86 20.05
CA ALA A 156 -13.02 -35.42 20.05
C ALA A 156 -14.52 -35.17 19.93
N ASP A 157 -15.08 -34.45 20.90
CA ASP A 157 -16.48 -34.05 21.00
C ASP A 157 -16.68 -32.60 20.54
N PHE A 158 -15.94 -32.22 19.51
CA PHE A 158 -16.02 -30.89 18.90
C PHE A 158 -15.81 -30.99 17.40
N LYS A 159 -16.20 -29.94 16.68
CA LYS A 159 -16.12 -29.88 15.23
C LYS A 159 -15.43 -28.59 14.79
N PHE A 160 -14.67 -28.68 13.71
CA PHE A 160 -14.15 -27.51 13.01
C PHE A 160 -15.09 -27.12 11.88
N GLN A 161 -15.50 -25.86 11.84
CA GLN A 161 -16.17 -25.25 10.71
C GLN A 161 -15.22 -24.27 10.03
N GLU A 162 -15.17 -24.29 8.70
CA GLU A 162 -14.47 -23.27 7.92
C GLU A 162 -15.37 -22.06 7.67
N PHE A 163 -14.84 -20.87 7.90
CA PHE A 163 -15.53 -19.60 7.75
C PHE A 163 -14.56 -18.52 7.25
N ASN A 164 -14.73 -18.03 6.03
CA ASN A 164 -13.82 -17.07 5.37
C ASN A 164 -12.33 -17.42 5.44
N GLY A 165 -11.99 -18.72 5.38
CA GLY A 165 -10.60 -19.22 5.53
C GLY A 165 -10.14 -19.35 6.98
N HIS A 166 -10.94 -18.93 7.95
CA HIS A 166 -10.71 -19.18 9.36
C HIS A 166 -11.40 -20.48 9.79
N HIS A 167 -10.90 -21.08 10.87
CA HIS A 167 -11.52 -22.26 11.47
C HIS A 167 -12.09 -21.93 12.84
N ILE A 168 -13.38 -22.23 13.02
CA ILE A 168 -14.10 -22.07 14.27
C ILE A 168 -14.31 -23.46 14.89
N ILE A 169 -13.97 -23.61 16.16
CA ILE A 169 -14.15 -24.81 16.97
C ILE A 169 -15.47 -24.70 17.70
N LEU A 170 -16.32 -25.71 17.54
CA LEU A 170 -17.71 -25.73 18.00
C LEU A 170 -17.98 -26.99 18.83
N GLY A 171 -18.86 -26.88 19.81
CA GLY A 171 -19.35 -28.03 20.56
C GLY A 171 -20.25 -28.93 19.69
N THR A 172 -20.55 -30.14 20.16
CA THR A 172 -21.41 -31.10 19.45
C THR A 172 -22.85 -30.64 19.23
N ASN A 173 -23.35 -29.70 20.06
CA ASN A 173 -24.74 -29.27 20.10
C ASN A 173 -25.05 -27.94 19.37
N HIS A 174 -24.07 -27.30 18.72
CA HIS A 174 -24.32 -26.06 17.96
C HIS A 174 -24.64 -26.34 16.49
N ASP A 175 -25.69 -25.69 15.95
CA ASP A 175 -25.90 -25.56 14.50
C ASP A 175 -25.11 -24.35 13.94
N PRO A 176 -23.95 -24.58 13.31
CA PRO A 176 -22.94 -23.53 13.18
C PRO A 176 -23.11 -22.61 11.96
N ALA A 177 -23.76 -23.11 10.91
CA ALA A 177 -23.92 -22.41 9.64
C ALA A 177 -25.02 -21.34 9.71
N ALA A 178 -26.09 -21.63 10.45
CA ALA A 178 -27.17 -20.67 10.71
C ALA A 178 -26.73 -19.58 11.70
N ALA A 179 -26.14 -19.99 12.83
CA ALA A 179 -25.70 -19.10 13.91
C ALA A 179 -24.77 -17.96 13.48
N THR A 180 -23.70 -18.29 12.75
CA THR A 180 -22.72 -17.31 12.27
C THR A 180 -23.33 -16.34 11.26
N LYS A 181 -24.12 -16.88 10.33
CA LYS A 181 -24.79 -16.11 9.28
C LYS A 181 -25.82 -15.14 9.87
N ASP A 182 -26.62 -15.61 10.82
CA ASP A 182 -27.65 -14.80 11.49
C ASP A 182 -27.02 -13.67 12.29
N LEU A 183 -25.89 -13.92 12.95
CA LEU A 183 -25.15 -12.88 13.67
C LEU A 183 -24.58 -11.83 12.73
N ILE A 184 -23.99 -12.24 11.60
CA ILE A 184 -23.48 -11.29 10.60
C ILE A 184 -24.62 -10.48 10.01
N GLN A 185 -25.75 -11.12 9.67
CA GLN A 185 -26.92 -10.41 9.17
C GLN A 185 -27.48 -9.44 10.23
N TYR A 186 -27.45 -9.82 11.50
CA TYR A 186 -27.84 -8.96 12.60
C TYR A 186 -26.88 -7.79 12.76
N ALA A 187 -25.57 -8.01 12.74
CA ALA A 187 -24.56 -6.96 12.73
C ALA A 187 -24.73 -6.02 11.54
N SER A 188 -25.12 -6.53 10.36
CA SER A 188 -25.42 -5.68 9.19
C SER A 188 -26.62 -4.80 9.44
N LYS A 189 -27.70 -5.35 10.02
CA LYS A 189 -28.89 -4.56 10.38
C LYS A 189 -28.55 -3.49 11.41
N ILE A 190 -27.84 -3.85 12.48
CA ILE A 190 -27.37 -2.92 13.51
C ILE A 190 -26.49 -1.84 12.88
N SER A 191 -25.51 -2.21 12.06
CA SER A 191 -24.68 -1.26 11.35
C SER A 191 -25.49 -0.31 10.48
N THR A 192 -26.53 -0.78 9.79
CA THR A 192 -27.41 0.06 8.97
C THR A 192 -28.14 1.09 9.81
N TYR A 193 -28.62 0.70 11.00
CA TYR A 193 -29.13 1.67 11.96
C TYR A 193 -28.07 2.75 12.17
N PHE A 194 -26.84 2.40 12.56
CA PHE A 194 -25.79 3.39 12.83
C PHE A 194 -25.04 3.93 11.59
N GLY A 195 -25.63 3.88 10.39
CA GLY A 195 -25.03 4.46 9.18
C GLY A 195 -23.75 3.76 8.70
N GLY A 196 -23.58 2.49 9.04
CA GLY A 196 -22.43 1.63 8.75
C GLY A 196 -21.55 1.41 9.98
N LEU A 197 -21.54 2.33 10.94
CA LEU A 197 -20.55 2.33 12.01
C LEU A 197 -21.13 1.90 13.35
N PHE A 198 -20.59 0.87 13.98
CA PHE A 198 -21.13 0.37 15.25
C PHE A 198 -20.02 -0.15 16.17
N SER A 199 -20.35 -0.33 17.45
CA SER A 199 -19.49 -0.99 18.44
C SER A 199 -20.01 -2.39 18.76
N LEU A 200 -19.16 -3.28 19.26
CA LEU A 200 -19.62 -4.62 19.66
C LEU A 200 -20.64 -4.57 20.79
N GLU A 201 -20.53 -3.58 21.68
CA GLU A 201 -21.49 -3.32 22.75
C GLU A 201 -22.89 -3.01 22.18
N SER A 202 -22.95 -2.32 21.03
CA SER A 202 -24.21 -2.05 20.32
C SER A 202 -24.88 -3.31 19.76
N LEU A 203 -24.14 -4.41 19.55
CA LEU A 203 -24.75 -5.69 19.19
C LEU A 203 -25.39 -6.40 20.38
N LEU A 204 -25.02 -6.02 21.59
CA LEU A 204 -25.48 -6.65 22.83
C LEU A 204 -26.62 -5.88 23.50
N ASP A 205 -26.93 -4.68 23.02
CA ASP A 205 -27.99 -3.84 23.58
C ASP A 205 -29.38 -4.30 23.09
N PRO A 206 -30.23 -4.86 23.99
CA PRO A 206 -31.54 -5.39 23.63
C PRO A 206 -32.55 -4.30 23.23
N SER A 207 -32.25 -3.01 23.46
CA SER A 207 -33.13 -1.91 23.07
C SER A 207 -33.08 -1.58 21.57
N LEU A 208 -32.07 -2.07 20.84
CA LEU A 208 -31.78 -1.69 19.46
C LEU A 208 -32.45 -2.60 18.41
N SER A 209 -33.00 -3.75 18.81
CA SER A 209 -33.73 -4.67 17.92
C SER A 209 -34.77 -5.46 18.70
N GLN A 210 -35.95 -5.66 18.10
CA GLN A 210 -37.01 -6.50 18.69
C GLN A 210 -36.64 -8.00 18.70
N ILE A 211 -35.65 -8.43 17.91
CA ILE A 211 -35.23 -9.83 17.81
C ILE A 211 -33.69 -9.87 17.74
N THR A 212 -33.05 -10.13 18.88
CA THR A 212 -31.62 -10.48 18.97
C THR A 212 -31.47 -11.97 18.62
N PRO A 213 -30.47 -12.38 17.81
CA PRO A 213 -30.26 -13.79 17.48
C PRO A 213 -30.07 -14.64 18.74
N ALA A 214 -30.80 -15.75 18.85
CA ALA A 214 -30.73 -16.65 20.01
C ALA A 214 -29.30 -17.12 20.30
N PHE A 215 -28.52 -17.35 19.24
CA PHE A 215 -27.12 -17.74 19.32
C PHE A 215 -26.23 -16.79 20.14
N ILE A 216 -26.54 -15.50 20.22
CA ILE A 216 -25.75 -14.54 21.02
C ILE A 216 -25.77 -14.94 22.51
N SER A 217 -26.91 -15.44 22.99
CA SER A 217 -27.07 -15.90 24.38
C SER A 217 -26.42 -17.26 24.65
N GLU A 218 -26.17 -18.05 23.61
CA GLU A 218 -25.46 -19.32 23.73
C GLU A 218 -23.96 -19.14 23.94
N ILE A 219 -23.42 -17.96 23.64
CA ILE A 219 -22.01 -17.63 23.83
C ILE A 219 -21.81 -17.06 25.25
N PRO A 220 -20.91 -17.65 26.06
CA PRO A 220 -20.61 -17.17 27.40
C PRO A 220 -20.15 -15.71 27.42
N GLU A 221 -20.68 -14.95 28.37
CA GLU A 221 -20.57 -13.49 28.43
C GLU A 221 -19.12 -13.00 28.52
N GLU A 222 -18.29 -13.70 29.28
CA GLU A 222 -16.90 -13.37 29.57
C GLU A 222 -15.98 -13.27 28.34
N PHE A 223 -16.30 -13.95 27.23
CA PHE A 223 -15.53 -13.90 25.97
C PHE A 223 -16.38 -13.53 24.75
N ARG A 224 -17.65 -13.18 24.95
CA ARG A 224 -18.59 -12.90 23.86
C ARG A 224 -18.11 -11.77 22.94
N VAL A 225 -17.61 -10.69 23.53
CA VAL A 225 -17.05 -9.54 22.79
C VAL A 225 -15.86 -9.96 21.95
N GLU A 226 -14.96 -10.76 22.52
CA GLU A 226 -13.76 -11.24 21.84
C GLU A 226 -14.10 -12.14 20.63
N TYR A 227 -15.05 -13.06 20.82
CA TYR A 227 -15.54 -13.91 19.73
C TYR A 227 -16.21 -13.09 18.61
N PHE A 228 -17.04 -12.10 18.95
CA PHE A 228 -17.66 -11.22 17.95
C PHE A 228 -16.65 -10.35 17.24
N SER A 229 -15.66 -9.86 17.95
CA SER A 229 -14.55 -9.11 17.35
C SER A 229 -13.85 -9.93 16.28
N ASP A 230 -13.45 -11.16 16.60
CA ASP A 230 -12.79 -12.04 15.64
C ASP A 230 -13.70 -12.39 14.46
N LEU A 231 -14.97 -12.68 14.74
CA LEU A 231 -15.93 -13.07 13.73
C LEU A 231 -16.19 -11.94 12.73
N ILE A 232 -16.47 -10.74 13.23
CA ILE A 232 -16.73 -9.56 12.41
C ILE A 232 -15.45 -9.12 11.70
N SER A 233 -14.28 -9.22 12.35
CA SER A 233 -12.99 -8.93 11.70
C SER A 233 -12.64 -9.92 10.58
N SER A 234 -13.22 -11.13 10.61
CA SER A 234 -13.07 -12.11 9.52
C SER A 234 -14.03 -11.88 8.36
N GLU A 235 -15.02 -11.01 8.52
CA GLU A 235 -15.96 -10.64 7.46
C GLU A 235 -15.41 -9.51 6.59
N PRO A 236 -15.31 -9.70 5.27
CA PRO A 236 -14.76 -8.68 4.37
C PRO A 236 -15.64 -7.42 4.28
N ASP A 237 -16.92 -7.53 4.63
CA ASP A 237 -17.87 -6.43 4.63
C ASP A 237 -17.76 -5.56 5.90
N TYR A 238 -16.80 -5.84 6.79
CA TYR A 238 -16.58 -5.07 8.01
C TYR A 238 -15.12 -4.71 8.16
N LEU A 239 -14.88 -3.49 8.62
CA LEU A 239 -13.55 -2.97 8.91
C LEU A 239 -13.45 -2.65 10.39
N ALA A 240 -12.48 -3.26 11.06
CA ALA A 240 -12.15 -2.91 12.43
C ALA A 240 -11.55 -1.50 12.47
N ILE A 241 -12.04 -0.69 13.41
CA ILE A 241 -11.55 0.65 13.74
C ILE A 241 -11.07 0.60 15.21
N SER A 242 -10.22 1.55 15.59
CA SER A 242 -9.69 1.66 16.95
C SER A 242 -10.78 1.55 18.02
N GLY A 243 -10.49 0.79 19.08
CA GLY A 243 -11.34 0.69 20.27
C GLY A 243 -12.54 -0.27 20.14
N GLY A 244 -12.41 -1.37 19.39
CA GLY A 244 -13.46 -2.40 19.31
C GLY A 244 -14.67 -2.00 18.47
N ARG A 245 -14.49 -1.03 17.57
CA ARG A 245 -15.53 -0.47 16.72
C ARG A 245 -15.36 -0.97 15.31
N PHE A 246 -16.45 -1.01 14.56
CA PHE A 246 -16.50 -1.58 13.24
C PHE A 246 -17.28 -0.68 12.30
N TYR A 247 -16.82 -0.60 11.07
CA TYR A 247 -17.56 -0.03 9.97
C TYR A 247 -17.97 -1.13 9.00
N ALA A 248 -19.26 -1.38 8.90
CA ALA A 248 -19.87 -2.26 7.93
C ALA A 248 -20.11 -1.54 6.60
N PHE A 249 -19.80 -2.23 5.52
CA PHE A 249 -19.98 -1.79 4.15
C PHE A 249 -21.16 -2.47 3.46
N THR A 250 -22.01 -3.21 4.18
CA THR A 250 -23.12 -3.98 3.60
C THR A 250 -24.18 -3.10 2.93
N SER A 251 -23.93 -2.79 1.67
CA SER A 251 -24.72 -3.13 0.49
C SER A 251 -23.92 -2.62 -0.71
N ARG A 252 -23.05 -3.45 -1.33
CA ARG A 252 -22.13 -3.08 -2.44
C ARG A 252 -21.90 -1.59 -2.46
N ASP A 253 -21.15 -1.10 -1.48
CA ASP A 253 -21.18 0.31 -1.26
C ASP A 253 -20.32 1.02 -2.31
N GLU A 254 -20.94 1.20 -3.47
CA GLU A 254 -20.45 1.99 -4.55
C GLU A 254 -20.14 3.41 -4.04
N ARG A 255 -20.48 3.84 -2.81
CA ARG A 255 -20.01 5.12 -2.27
C ARG A 255 -18.49 5.25 -2.39
N ILE A 256 -17.68 4.31 -1.91
CA ILE A 256 -16.19 4.44 -2.01
C ILE A 256 -15.75 4.34 -3.47
N SER A 257 -16.24 3.37 -4.26
CA SER A 257 -15.87 3.29 -5.67
C SER A 257 -16.34 4.51 -6.48
N ARG A 258 -17.52 5.07 -6.21
CA ARG A 258 -18.04 6.33 -6.79
C ARG A 258 -17.26 7.56 -6.36
N ILE A 259 -16.62 7.54 -5.19
CA ILE A 259 -15.69 8.61 -4.76
C ILE A 259 -14.34 8.45 -5.48
N LEU A 260 -13.81 7.23 -5.52
CA LEU A 260 -12.51 6.92 -6.12
C LEU A 260 -12.51 7.00 -7.64
N LYS A 261 -13.62 6.65 -8.30
CA LYS A 261 -13.72 6.59 -9.77
C LYS A 261 -13.48 7.96 -10.41
N PRO A 262 -14.11 9.07 -9.99
CA PRO A 262 -13.75 10.40 -10.46
C PRO A 262 -12.29 10.77 -10.19
N ILE A 263 -11.73 10.38 -9.03
CA ILE A 263 -10.33 10.67 -8.69
C ILE A 263 -9.42 10.00 -9.71
N PHE A 264 -9.48 8.68 -9.87
CA PHE A 264 -8.60 7.94 -10.78
C PHE A 264 -8.99 8.04 -12.25
N PHE A 265 -10.13 8.66 -12.57
CA PHE A 265 -10.45 9.09 -13.93
C PHE A 265 -9.67 10.36 -14.30
N HIS A 266 -9.58 11.34 -13.39
CA HIS A 266 -8.89 12.61 -13.62
C HIS A 266 -7.40 12.61 -13.23
N TYR A 267 -6.96 11.61 -12.48
CA TYR A 267 -5.57 11.40 -12.07
C TYR A 267 -5.10 10.01 -12.51
N GLN A 268 -4.27 9.97 -13.55
CA GLN A 268 -3.71 8.73 -14.11
C GLN A 268 -2.36 8.35 -13.48
N ASN A 269 -1.76 9.28 -12.71
CA ASN A 269 -0.51 9.05 -12.00
C ASN A 269 -0.78 8.48 -10.58
N PRO A 270 0.18 7.75 -9.99
CA PRO A 270 0.09 7.34 -8.59
C PRO A 270 -0.14 8.52 -7.64
N LEU A 271 -1.11 8.37 -6.73
CA LEU A 271 -1.47 9.40 -5.75
C LEU A 271 -1.02 8.98 -4.34
N LYS A 272 -0.59 9.94 -3.52
CA LYS A 272 -0.20 9.67 -2.13
C LYS A 272 -1.41 9.27 -1.28
N VAL A 273 -1.23 8.29 -0.40
CA VAL A 273 -2.26 7.82 0.57
C VAL A 273 -2.82 8.98 1.39
N GLU A 274 -1.93 9.86 1.87
CA GLU A 274 -2.27 11.10 2.61
C GLU A 274 -3.15 12.11 1.84
N ARG A 275 -3.40 11.89 0.54
CA ARG A 275 -4.30 12.73 -0.28
C ARG A 275 -5.58 11.99 -0.64
N VAL A 276 -5.47 10.70 -0.99
CA VAL A 276 -6.60 9.86 -1.38
C VAL A 276 -7.52 9.56 -0.20
N ILE A 277 -6.98 9.12 0.94
CA ILE A 277 -7.79 8.74 2.11
C ILE A 277 -8.54 9.94 2.69
N PRO A 278 -7.92 11.13 2.87
CA PRO A 278 -8.67 12.31 3.28
C PRO A 278 -9.75 12.76 2.27
N ALA A 279 -9.58 12.49 0.97
CA ALA A 279 -10.63 12.76 -0.02
C ALA A 279 -11.85 11.85 0.19
N ILE A 280 -11.63 10.56 0.47
CA ILE A 280 -12.68 9.61 0.88
C ILE A 280 -13.38 10.12 2.14
N LYS A 281 -12.63 10.47 3.19
CA LYS A 281 -13.18 10.99 4.45
C LYS A 281 -14.06 12.21 4.22
N ARG A 282 -13.59 13.23 3.48
CA ARG A 282 -14.40 14.44 3.20
C ARG A 282 -15.72 14.12 2.50
N ALA A 283 -15.72 13.21 1.54
CA ALA A 283 -16.94 12.77 0.87
C ALA A 283 -17.91 12.07 1.83
N LEU A 284 -17.39 11.17 2.68
CA LEU A 284 -18.17 10.46 3.68
C LEU A 284 -18.70 11.41 4.76
N THR A 285 -17.90 12.34 5.26
CA THR A 285 -18.29 13.41 6.20
C THR A 285 -19.50 14.19 5.68
N HIS A 286 -19.48 14.59 4.40
CA HIS A 286 -20.60 15.29 3.78
C HIS A 286 -21.88 14.43 3.77
N ASN A 287 -21.75 13.14 3.47
CA ASN A 287 -22.87 12.21 3.46
C ASN A 287 -23.47 12.03 4.86
N PHE A 288 -22.64 11.91 5.91
CA PHE A 288 -23.12 11.82 7.29
C PHE A 288 -23.82 13.10 7.77
N ARG A 289 -23.30 14.27 7.39
CA ARG A 289 -23.89 15.57 7.77
C ARG A 289 -25.20 15.90 7.06
N ARG A 290 -25.59 15.16 5.99
CA ARG A 290 -26.89 15.33 5.33
C ARG A 290 -28.05 14.70 6.10
N ASN A 291 -27.78 13.73 6.96
CA ASN A 291 -28.80 13.06 7.75
C ASN A 291 -28.84 13.68 9.14
N ALA A 292 -29.94 14.38 9.47
CA ALA A 292 -30.17 14.93 10.81
C ALA A 292 -30.46 13.78 11.79
N ASP A 293 -29.40 13.14 12.24
CA ASP A 293 -29.41 11.94 13.06
C ASP A 293 -28.65 12.24 14.36
N ALA A 294 -29.20 11.81 15.50
CA ALA A 294 -28.55 11.95 16.81
C ALA A 294 -27.14 11.32 16.86
N ARG A 295 -26.84 10.40 15.93
CA ARG A 295 -25.58 9.65 15.81
C ARG A 295 -24.50 10.36 14.99
N GLN A 296 -24.81 11.50 14.37
CA GLN A 296 -23.90 12.21 13.47
C GLN A 296 -22.52 12.47 14.09
N ASN A 297 -22.46 12.92 15.34
CA ASN A 297 -21.20 13.28 15.98
C ASN A 297 -20.30 12.05 16.22
N THR A 298 -20.87 10.96 16.72
CA THR A 298 -20.16 9.69 16.91
C THR A 298 -19.64 9.13 15.58
N CYS A 299 -20.42 9.26 14.49
CA CYS A 299 -19.96 8.84 13.16
C CYS A 299 -18.80 9.68 12.63
N LEU A 300 -18.79 10.98 12.90
CA LEU A 300 -17.71 11.87 12.50
C LEU A 300 -16.42 11.62 13.29
N GLU A 301 -16.51 11.44 14.60
CA GLU A 301 -15.35 11.12 15.45
C GLU A 301 -14.64 9.84 15.01
N LEU A 302 -15.42 8.83 14.62
CA LEU A 302 -14.87 7.55 14.19
C LEU A 302 -14.25 7.60 12.80
N LEU A 303 -14.91 8.30 11.86
CA LEU A 303 -14.34 8.55 10.55
C LEU A 303 -13.01 9.30 10.64
N ASP A 304 -12.87 10.22 11.60
CA ASP A 304 -11.62 10.94 11.83
C ASP A 304 -10.47 10.02 12.25
N SER A 305 -10.75 8.90 12.93
CA SER A 305 -9.74 7.90 13.34
C SER A 305 -9.50 6.76 12.34
N ALA A 306 -10.17 6.75 11.19
CA ALA A 306 -10.25 5.58 10.30
C ALA A 306 -9.27 5.59 9.11
N ASP A 307 -8.17 6.35 9.16
CA ASP A 307 -7.28 6.53 7.99
C ASP A 307 -6.67 5.21 7.48
N ASP A 308 -5.91 4.51 8.33
CA ASP A 308 -5.27 3.23 7.98
C ASP A 308 -6.32 2.19 7.56
N ALA A 309 -7.43 2.17 8.29
CA ALA A 309 -8.50 1.23 8.09
C ALA A 309 -9.16 1.41 6.70
N LEU A 310 -9.37 2.66 6.25
CA LEU A 310 -9.91 2.97 4.92
C LEU A 310 -8.94 2.58 3.81
N ASP A 311 -7.63 2.76 4.01
CA ASP A 311 -6.61 2.36 3.04
C ASP A 311 -6.53 0.84 2.91
N ASP A 312 -6.46 0.13 4.04
CA ASP A 312 -6.47 -1.34 4.11
C ASP A 312 -7.70 -1.91 3.39
N TYR A 313 -8.88 -1.34 3.64
CA TYR A 313 -10.11 -1.72 2.94
C TYR A 313 -9.97 -1.58 1.42
N CYS A 314 -9.47 -0.44 0.95
CA CYS A 314 -9.32 -0.18 -0.48
C CYS A 314 -8.35 -1.17 -1.14
N LEU A 315 -7.28 -1.55 -0.45
CA LEU A 315 -6.31 -2.56 -0.90
C LEU A 315 -6.91 -3.96 -0.92
N VAL A 316 -7.54 -4.39 0.19
CA VAL A 316 -8.12 -5.73 0.34
C VAL A 316 -9.25 -5.97 -0.67
N THR A 317 -10.08 -4.96 -0.93
CA THR A 317 -11.19 -5.05 -1.88
C THR A 317 -10.77 -4.89 -3.34
N GLY A 318 -9.49 -4.58 -3.60
CA GLY A 318 -8.95 -4.35 -4.94
C GLY A 318 -9.48 -3.07 -5.61
N LEU A 319 -10.02 -2.12 -4.83
CA LEU A 319 -10.39 -0.79 -5.30
C LEU A 319 -9.15 0.06 -5.56
N LEU A 320 -8.14 -0.06 -4.69
CA LEU A 320 -6.81 0.51 -4.86
C LEU A 320 -5.77 -0.60 -4.93
N GLN A 321 -4.62 -0.26 -5.49
CA GLN A 321 -3.42 -1.07 -5.44
C GLN A 321 -2.24 -0.20 -5.06
N GLU A 322 -1.31 -0.76 -4.28
CA GLU A 322 -0.06 -0.10 -3.97
C GLU A 322 0.89 -0.15 -5.18
N SER A 323 1.41 1.02 -5.56
CA SER A 323 2.41 1.15 -6.64
C SER A 323 3.83 1.30 -6.07
N ALA A 324 3.96 2.07 -4.99
CA ALA A 324 5.15 2.24 -4.17
C ALA A 324 4.69 2.54 -2.73
N PRO A 325 5.56 2.36 -1.71
CA PRO A 325 5.21 2.66 -0.33
C PRO A 325 4.58 4.06 -0.17
N GLY A 326 3.34 4.10 0.31
CA GLY A 326 2.58 5.36 0.51
C GLY A 326 1.92 5.94 -0.75
N TYR A 327 1.95 5.22 -1.89
CA TYR A 327 1.30 5.61 -3.15
C TYR A 327 0.27 4.58 -3.61
N ARG A 328 -0.84 5.06 -4.17
CA ARG A 328 -1.98 4.27 -4.62
C ARG A 328 -2.30 4.56 -6.08
N ILE A 329 -2.62 3.50 -6.81
CA ILE A 329 -3.22 3.51 -8.14
C ILE A 329 -4.60 2.84 -8.09
N ALA A 330 -5.39 3.00 -9.14
CA ALA A 330 -6.64 2.26 -9.28
C ALA A 330 -6.36 0.74 -9.27
N GLY A 331 -7.05 0.01 -8.39
CA GLY A 331 -6.95 -1.44 -8.35
C GLY A 331 -7.75 -2.11 -9.47
N PRO A 332 -7.65 -3.44 -9.64
CA PRO A 332 -8.32 -4.17 -10.73
C PRO A 332 -9.84 -3.98 -10.76
N LYS A 333 -10.48 -3.90 -9.59
CA LYS A 333 -11.93 -3.70 -9.47
C LYS A 333 -12.34 -2.31 -9.96
N LEU A 334 -11.60 -1.27 -9.55
CA LEU A 334 -11.88 0.10 -9.97
C LEU A 334 -11.54 0.33 -11.44
N THR A 335 -10.44 -0.24 -11.93
CA THR A 335 -9.99 -0.11 -13.33
C THR A 335 -11.03 -0.62 -14.32
N THR A 336 -11.70 -1.72 -13.99
CA THR A 336 -12.80 -2.27 -14.81
C THR A 336 -13.97 -1.28 -14.90
N GLU A 337 -14.19 -0.47 -13.87
CA GLU A 337 -15.28 0.51 -13.80
C GLU A 337 -14.91 1.87 -14.44
N LEU A 338 -13.62 2.16 -14.67
CA LEU A 338 -13.15 3.46 -15.22
C LEU A 338 -13.51 3.69 -16.69
N GLN A 339 -13.97 2.65 -17.41
CA GLN A 339 -14.31 2.74 -18.85
C GLN A 339 -15.57 3.55 -19.15
N SER A 340 -16.40 3.88 -18.15
CA SER A 340 -17.62 4.69 -18.31
C SER A 340 -17.85 5.60 -17.11
N LEU A 341 -17.30 6.81 -17.12
CA LEU A 341 -17.66 7.83 -16.12
C LEU A 341 -18.72 8.77 -16.70
N GLU A 342 -19.94 8.70 -16.15
CA GLU A 342 -20.94 9.76 -16.29
C GLU A 342 -20.77 10.73 -15.11
N PRO A 343 -20.13 11.90 -15.29
CA PRO A 343 -19.80 12.78 -14.18
C PRO A 343 -21.08 13.42 -13.61
N SER A 344 -21.28 13.27 -12.30
CA SER A 344 -22.32 14.04 -11.60
C SER A 344 -22.01 15.53 -11.65
N ASP A 345 -23.03 16.39 -11.49
CA ASP A 345 -22.82 17.85 -11.49
C ASP A 345 -21.83 18.29 -10.41
N THR A 346 -21.81 17.60 -9.26
CA THR A 346 -20.81 17.85 -8.20
C THR A 346 -19.39 17.62 -8.70
N ILE A 347 -19.16 16.53 -9.45
CA ILE A 347 -17.84 16.23 -10.04
C ILE A 347 -17.51 17.25 -11.13
N LYS A 348 -18.44 17.57 -12.03
CA LYS A 348 -18.22 18.58 -13.08
C LYS A 348 -17.75 19.92 -12.51
N TYR A 349 -18.40 20.42 -11.45
CA TYR A 349 -18.01 21.69 -10.82
C TYR A 349 -16.70 21.60 -10.04
N GLN A 350 -16.39 20.45 -9.44
CA GLN A 350 -15.07 20.23 -8.85
C GLN A 350 -13.97 20.18 -9.90
N VAL A 351 -14.22 19.64 -11.10
CA VAL A 351 -13.28 19.68 -12.23
C VAL A 351 -12.98 21.12 -12.64
N ILE A 352 -14.00 21.98 -12.78
CA ILE A 352 -13.79 23.41 -13.09
C ILE A 352 -12.89 24.09 -12.03
N ALA A 353 -13.10 23.77 -10.75
CA ALA A 353 -12.25 24.29 -9.68
C ALA A 353 -10.83 23.71 -9.73
N LEU A 354 -10.68 22.40 -9.99
CA LEU A 354 -9.39 21.74 -10.18
C LEU A 354 -8.60 22.36 -11.34
N ASP A 355 -9.24 22.54 -12.49
CA ASP A 355 -8.62 23.14 -13.67
C ASP A 355 -8.19 24.58 -13.38
N SER A 356 -9.01 25.34 -12.64
CA SER A 356 -8.63 26.68 -12.19
C SER A 356 -7.40 26.67 -11.27
N ILE A 357 -7.29 25.68 -10.39
CA ILE A 357 -6.11 25.51 -9.53
C ILE A 357 -4.89 25.14 -10.36
N ARG A 358 -5.02 24.19 -11.29
CA ARG A 358 -3.94 23.73 -12.15
C ARG A 358 -3.42 24.86 -13.03
N LEU A 359 -4.31 25.57 -13.72
CA LEU A 359 -3.99 26.69 -14.62
C LEU A 359 -3.34 27.88 -13.90
N ASN A 360 -3.53 28.02 -12.59
CA ASN A 360 -2.90 29.07 -11.82
C ASN A 360 -1.37 28.87 -11.67
N GLY A 361 -0.83 27.69 -11.97
CA GLY A 361 0.61 27.41 -11.82
C GLY A 361 1.08 27.25 -10.36
N ALA A 362 0.23 27.56 -9.38
CA ALA A 362 0.52 27.52 -7.95
C ALA A 362 -0.76 27.32 -7.12
N PRO A 363 -0.66 26.94 -5.83
CA PRO A 363 -1.83 26.82 -4.95
C PRO A 363 -2.66 28.10 -4.92
N LEU A 364 -3.99 27.97 -5.03
CA LEU A 364 -4.91 29.10 -4.91
C LEU A 364 -5.38 29.25 -3.48
N ASP A 365 -5.50 30.48 -2.96
CA ASP A 365 -6.23 30.74 -1.72
C ASP A 365 -7.77 30.75 -1.96
N SER A 366 -8.55 30.70 -0.87
CA SER A 366 -10.02 30.71 -0.93
C SER A 366 -10.65 31.91 -1.65
N MET A 367 -10.04 33.10 -1.58
CA MET A 367 -10.54 34.28 -2.28
C MET A 367 -10.25 34.18 -3.77
N SER A 368 -9.05 33.73 -4.12
CA SER A 368 -8.59 33.60 -5.50
C SER A 368 -9.37 32.51 -6.24
N ILE A 369 -9.55 31.32 -5.65
CA ILE A 369 -10.39 30.27 -6.25
C ILE A 369 -11.86 30.73 -6.38
N GLY A 370 -12.38 31.45 -5.38
CA GLY A 370 -13.73 32.01 -5.40
C GLY A 370 -13.97 33.02 -6.53
N ARG A 371 -12.95 33.80 -6.90
CA ARG A 371 -12.99 34.69 -8.09
C ARG A 371 -12.96 33.89 -9.38
N GLN A 372 -12.07 32.89 -9.49
CA GLN A 372 -11.88 32.10 -10.71
C GLN A 372 -13.12 31.29 -11.12
N ILE A 373 -13.89 30.80 -10.15
CA ILE A 373 -15.10 29.99 -10.39
C ILE A 373 -16.39 30.83 -10.43
N LYS A 374 -16.31 32.14 -10.18
CA LYS A 374 -17.48 33.03 -10.15
C LYS A 374 -18.19 33.02 -11.49
N GLY A 375 -19.48 32.68 -11.50
CA GLY A 375 -20.28 32.57 -12.72
C GLY A 375 -20.11 31.24 -13.48
N LYS A 376 -19.12 30.42 -13.12
CA LYS A 376 -18.90 29.07 -13.68
C LYS A 376 -19.51 27.96 -12.82
N VAL A 377 -19.60 28.19 -11.50
CA VAL A 377 -20.16 27.23 -10.53
C VAL A 377 -21.38 27.83 -9.81
N PRO A 378 -22.54 27.15 -9.79
CA PRO A 378 -23.71 27.62 -9.04
C PRO A 378 -23.46 27.64 -7.52
N LYS A 379 -23.99 28.66 -6.83
CA LYS A 379 -23.80 28.83 -5.37
C LYS A 379 -24.20 27.61 -4.53
N ALA A 380 -25.17 26.82 -4.99
CA ALA A 380 -25.61 25.59 -4.32
C ALA A 380 -24.49 24.55 -4.18
N PHE A 381 -23.47 24.59 -5.05
CA PHE A 381 -22.35 23.64 -5.04
C PHE A 381 -21.13 24.12 -4.25
N ASN A 382 -21.14 25.35 -3.72
CA ASN A 382 -20.05 25.89 -2.90
C ASN A 382 -19.59 24.94 -1.76
N PRO A 383 -20.48 24.22 -1.03
CA PRO A 383 -20.03 23.25 -0.03
C PRO A 383 -19.08 22.19 -0.59
N PHE A 384 -19.32 21.70 -1.82
CA PHE A 384 -18.48 20.67 -2.46
C PHE A 384 -17.16 21.22 -3.00
N ILE A 385 -17.05 22.53 -3.18
CA ILE A 385 -15.82 23.19 -3.60
C ILE A 385 -14.95 23.53 -2.39
N PHE A 386 -15.53 24.18 -1.38
CA PHE A 386 -14.76 24.78 -0.27
C PHE A 386 -14.71 23.90 0.99
N SER A 387 -15.72 23.07 1.22
CA SER A 387 -15.84 22.28 2.45
C SER A 387 -15.53 20.80 2.23
N TYR A 388 -15.97 20.23 1.11
CA TYR A 388 -15.84 18.79 0.82
C TYR A 388 -15.27 18.49 -0.57
N PRO A 389 -14.12 19.09 -0.98
CA PRO A 389 -13.51 18.74 -2.26
C PRO A 389 -12.91 17.34 -2.24
N THR A 390 -13.14 16.56 -3.28
CA THR A 390 -12.62 15.20 -3.44
C THR A 390 -11.55 15.11 -4.52
N LEU A 391 -11.56 16.02 -5.52
CA LEU A 391 -10.59 16.03 -6.63
C LEU A 391 -9.35 16.90 -6.37
N TYR A 392 -9.30 17.60 -5.25
CA TYR A 392 -8.17 18.40 -4.79
C TYR A 392 -8.23 18.44 -3.27
N TYR A 393 -7.13 18.86 -2.66
CA TYR A 393 -7.06 19.02 -1.21
C TYR A 393 -6.81 20.48 -0.86
N LYS A 394 -7.02 20.78 0.42
CA LYS A 394 -6.76 22.10 0.98
C LYS A 394 -5.81 21.98 2.15
N GLU A 395 -4.94 22.96 2.30
CA GLU A 395 -3.95 23.05 3.36
C GLU A 395 -4.07 24.42 4.03
N GLY A 396 -4.36 24.44 5.34
CA GLY A 396 -4.59 25.68 6.08
C GLY A 396 -5.48 25.52 7.32
N GLY A 397 -5.61 26.61 8.08
CA GLY A 397 -6.34 26.65 9.35
C GLY A 397 -7.83 27.02 9.23
N GLY A 398 -8.44 26.97 8.03
CA GLY A 398 -9.86 27.26 7.83
C GLY A 398 -10.17 28.17 6.64
N ARG A 399 -11.47 28.40 6.40
CA ARG A 399 -12.03 28.94 5.14
C ARG A 399 -11.34 30.17 4.55
N ARG A 400 -10.66 31.03 5.33
CA ARG A 400 -9.96 32.23 4.79
C ARG A 400 -8.48 32.03 4.49
N ASN A 401 -7.85 30.98 5.03
CA ASN A 401 -6.41 30.73 4.97
C ASN A 401 -6.07 29.39 4.29
N ASP A 402 -7.07 28.72 3.72
CA ASP A 402 -6.91 27.45 3.03
C ASP A 402 -6.32 27.67 1.63
N HIS A 403 -5.26 26.93 1.31
CA HIS A 403 -4.65 26.85 -0.03
C HIS A 403 -5.08 25.56 -0.71
N TYR A 404 -5.65 25.66 -1.90
CA TYR A 404 -6.17 24.55 -2.68
C TYR A 404 -5.10 24.04 -3.65
N LYS A 405 -4.90 22.72 -3.67
CA LYS A 405 -3.84 22.02 -4.41
C LYS A 405 -4.36 20.74 -5.09
N PRO A 406 -3.90 20.41 -6.31
CA PRO A 406 -4.20 19.14 -6.96
C PRO A 406 -3.71 17.94 -6.14
N LEU A 407 -4.34 16.78 -6.24
CA LEU A 407 -3.93 15.60 -5.46
C LEU A 407 -2.53 15.05 -5.82
N ASP A 408 -2.06 15.37 -7.04
CA ASP A 408 -0.75 15.01 -7.58
C ASP A 408 0.27 16.16 -7.54
N ASP A 409 -0.09 17.28 -6.91
CA ASP A 409 0.70 18.53 -6.88
C ASP A 409 1.15 19.02 -8.27
N SER A 410 0.45 18.63 -9.35
CA SER A 410 0.80 18.98 -10.73
C SER A 410 -0.01 20.18 -11.23
N TYR A 411 0.69 21.22 -11.69
CA TYR A 411 0.12 22.47 -12.21
C TYR A 411 0.40 22.64 -13.70
N THR A 412 -0.50 23.33 -14.41
CA THR A 412 -0.38 23.69 -15.83
C THR A 412 -0.03 25.17 -15.93
N PHE A 413 1.07 25.51 -16.60
CA PHE A 413 1.47 26.91 -16.79
C PHE A 413 0.77 27.51 -18.01
N ASP A 414 0.33 28.76 -17.89
CA ASP A 414 -0.43 29.46 -18.94
C ASP A 414 0.50 29.88 -20.10
N GLY A 415 0.79 28.89 -20.94
CA GLY A 415 1.22 28.99 -22.34
C GLY A 415 0.58 27.88 -23.21
N ASP A 416 -0.19 26.98 -22.59
CA ASP A 416 -0.65 25.71 -23.17
C ASP A 416 -2.16 25.69 -23.48
N LEU A 417 -2.73 26.83 -23.88
CA LEU A 417 -4.09 26.92 -24.42
C LEU A 417 -4.09 27.25 -25.91
N VAL A 418 -3.37 26.45 -26.70
CA VAL A 418 -3.82 26.08 -28.04
C VAL A 418 -3.62 24.58 -28.16
N SER A 419 -4.72 23.85 -28.35
CA SER A 419 -4.70 22.49 -28.86
C SER A 419 -4.16 22.50 -30.29
N SER A 420 -2.83 22.49 -30.40
CA SER A 420 -2.11 21.88 -31.50
C SER A 420 -1.03 21.03 -30.85
N SER A 421 -0.92 19.77 -31.26
CA SER A 421 0.12 18.84 -30.83
C SER A 421 1.49 19.48 -31.07
N ASN A 422 2.02 20.15 -30.04
CA ASN A 422 3.36 20.73 -30.06
C ASN A 422 4.34 19.58 -29.79
N PRO A 423 5.11 19.13 -30.80
CA PRO A 423 6.02 18.01 -30.64
C PRO A 423 7.04 18.25 -29.51
N ASN A 424 7.35 19.52 -29.20
CA ASN A 424 8.27 19.87 -28.12
C ASN A 424 7.68 19.59 -26.74
N LEU A 425 6.39 19.81 -26.52
CA LEU A 425 5.74 19.52 -25.23
C LEU A 425 5.63 18.00 -25.00
N GLU A 426 5.26 17.24 -26.03
CA GLU A 426 5.26 15.78 -25.99
C GLU A 426 6.67 15.23 -25.76
N ARG A 427 7.68 15.84 -26.41
CA ARG A 427 9.09 15.47 -26.22
C ARG A 427 9.59 15.81 -24.83
N ILE A 428 9.24 16.96 -24.27
CA ILE A 428 9.56 17.35 -22.88
C ILE A 428 8.95 16.37 -21.89
N ALA A 429 7.68 16.02 -22.05
CA ALA A 429 7.00 15.03 -21.19
C ALA A 429 7.64 13.65 -21.29
N TYR A 430 8.02 13.22 -22.50
CA TYR A 430 8.75 11.97 -22.73
C TYR A 430 10.11 11.97 -22.04
N ILE A 431 10.87 13.07 -22.16
CA ILE A 431 12.19 13.22 -21.54
C ILE A 431 12.08 13.17 -20.02
N LYS A 432 11.13 13.92 -19.42
CA LYS A 432 10.90 13.90 -17.97
C LYS A 432 10.62 12.49 -17.47
N ARG A 433 9.69 11.77 -18.11
CA ARG A 433 9.39 10.37 -17.76
C ARG A 433 10.61 9.47 -17.87
N LYS A 434 11.36 9.56 -18.97
CA LYS A 434 12.59 8.78 -19.20
C LYS A 434 13.67 9.04 -18.16
N ILE A 435 13.85 10.30 -17.73
CA ILE A 435 14.78 10.65 -16.66
C ILE A 435 14.33 10.00 -15.34
N THR A 436 13.04 10.10 -14.99
CA THR A 436 12.48 9.45 -13.80
C THR A 436 12.66 7.92 -13.82
N ASP A 437 12.37 7.27 -14.96
CA ASP A 437 12.56 5.83 -15.13
C ASP A 437 14.04 5.43 -14.94
N LEU A 438 14.96 6.19 -15.56
CA LEU A 438 16.41 5.96 -15.42
C LEU A 438 16.88 6.12 -13.98
N MET A 439 16.31 7.07 -13.23
CA MET A 439 16.63 7.28 -11.82
C MET A 439 16.18 6.12 -10.95
N ILE A 440 14.96 5.61 -11.15
CA ILE A 440 14.43 4.43 -10.44
C ILE A 440 15.32 3.20 -10.72
N GLU A 441 15.76 3.03 -11.96
CA GLU A 441 16.65 1.94 -12.33
C GLU A 441 18.09 2.10 -11.80
N LEU A 442 18.57 3.35 -11.63
CA LEU A 442 19.89 3.63 -11.06
C LEU A 442 19.94 3.27 -9.57
N ASP A 443 18.82 3.39 -8.86
CA ASP A 443 18.72 3.07 -7.43
C ASP A 443 18.56 1.57 -7.14
N SER A 444 18.22 0.77 -8.15
CA SER A 444 18.06 -0.69 -8.04
C SER A 444 19.30 -1.49 -8.46
N LEU A 445 20.41 -0.83 -8.82
CA LEU A 445 21.63 -1.47 -9.35
C LEU A 445 22.86 -1.29 -8.46
N ASP A 446 23.39 -2.40 -7.93
CA ASP A 446 24.60 -2.49 -7.10
C ASP A 446 25.93 -2.57 -7.89
N ILE A 447 25.97 -2.29 -9.20
CA ILE A 447 27.14 -2.56 -10.06
C ILE A 447 27.70 -1.29 -10.73
N GLN A 448 28.97 -0.98 -10.44
CA GLN A 448 29.72 0.23 -10.85
C GLN A 448 29.79 0.50 -12.36
N THR A 449 29.67 -0.51 -13.23
CA THR A 449 29.82 -0.32 -14.70
C THR A 449 28.53 0.13 -15.41
N GLY A 450 27.35 -0.17 -14.86
CA GLY A 450 26.06 0.28 -15.41
C GLY A 450 25.68 1.71 -15.00
N VAL A 451 26.13 2.13 -13.82
CA VAL A 451 25.85 3.46 -13.24
C VAL A 451 26.40 4.59 -14.10
N LEU A 452 27.63 4.44 -14.63
CA LEU A 452 28.27 5.49 -15.44
C LEU A 452 27.56 5.72 -16.78
N GLY A 453 27.07 4.65 -17.42
CA GLY A 453 26.32 4.73 -18.67
C GLY A 453 24.98 5.42 -18.49
N LYS A 454 24.24 5.05 -17.45
CA LYS A 454 22.92 5.63 -17.13
C LYS A 454 23.03 7.07 -16.64
N ALA A 455 24.04 7.42 -15.83
CA ALA A 455 24.28 8.80 -15.43
C ALA A 455 24.61 9.71 -16.63
N ARG A 456 25.33 9.19 -17.63
CA ARG A 456 25.57 9.93 -18.90
C ARG A 456 24.28 10.09 -19.72
N MET A 457 23.40 9.09 -19.72
CA MET A 457 22.09 9.18 -20.37
C MET A 457 21.18 10.21 -19.69
N GLU A 458 21.11 10.20 -18.35
CA GLU A 458 20.41 11.19 -17.54
C GLU A 458 20.89 12.61 -17.87
N GLN A 459 22.22 12.83 -17.87
CA GLN A 459 22.81 14.14 -18.21
C GLN A 459 22.50 14.57 -19.65
N ALA A 460 22.55 13.64 -20.61
CA ALA A 460 22.20 13.94 -22.00
C ALA A 460 20.73 14.36 -22.14
N MET A 461 19.83 13.67 -21.44
CA MET A 461 18.39 13.97 -21.43
C MET A 461 18.07 15.27 -20.71
N LEU A 462 18.73 15.55 -19.57
CA LEU A 462 18.57 16.79 -18.83
C LEU A 462 19.03 18.00 -19.66
N ARG A 463 20.09 17.84 -20.44
CA ARG A 463 20.54 18.84 -21.41
C ARG A 463 19.55 19.05 -22.55
N GLU A 464 18.99 17.97 -23.10
CA GLU A 464 17.93 18.05 -24.13
C GLU A 464 16.72 18.82 -23.57
N TYR A 465 16.30 18.51 -22.34
CA TYR A 465 15.22 19.20 -21.65
C TYR A 465 15.46 20.71 -21.52
N LEU A 466 16.63 21.11 -21.00
CA LEU A 466 16.97 22.52 -20.81
C LEU A 466 17.07 23.29 -22.14
N LEU A 467 17.57 22.64 -23.20
CA LEU A 467 17.62 23.23 -24.54
C LEU A 467 16.23 23.44 -25.14
N LEU A 468 15.30 22.51 -24.93
CA LEU A 468 13.91 22.64 -25.38
C LEU A 468 13.16 23.73 -24.61
N ARG A 469 13.44 23.88 -23.31
CA ARG A 469 12.80 24.89 -22.44
C ARG A 469 13.10 26.33 -22.86
N GLN A 470 14.26 26.58 -23.46
CA GLN A 470 14.64 27.93 -23.93
C GLN A 470 13.99 28.33 -25.26
N LYS A 471 13.30 27.42 -25.97
CA LYS A 471 12.79 27.69 -27.32
C LYS A 471 11.29 27.92 -27.30
N THR A 472 10.85 29.04 -27.85
CA THR A 472 9.45 29.44 -27.92
C THR A 472 8.77 29.04 -29.23
N VAL A 473 9.51 28.63 -30.28
CA VAL A 473 8.97 28.23 -31.60
C VAL A 473 9.75 27.06 -32.23
N LEU A 474 9.07 26.19 -33.00
CA LEU A 474 9.63 25.01 -33.69
C LEU A 474 10.76 25.32 -34.69
N GLU A 475 10.83 26.53 -35.25
CA GLU A 475 11.87 26.94 -36.22
C GLU A 475 13.27 27.07 -35.59
N ASP A 476 13.36 27.28 -34.27
CA ASP A 476 14.65 27.49 -33.58
C ASP A 476 15.43 26.19 -33.32
N TYR A 477 14.83 25.01 -33.49
CA TYR A 477 15.54 23.74 -33.26
C TYR A 477 16.67 23.53 -34.27
N GLU A 478 16.47 23.96 -35.53
CA GLU A 478 17.47 23.85 -36.60
C GLU A 478 18.69 24.77 -36.41
N SER A 479 18.57 25.84 -35.62
CA SER A 479 19.69 26.77 -35.38
C SER A 479 20.86 26.15 -34.61
N ALA A 480 20.68 24.98 -33.99
CA ALA A 480 21.67 24.27 -33.16
C ALA A 480 22.33 25.17 -32.08
N THR A 481 21.63 26.21 -31.62
CA THR A 481 22.12 27.17 -30.62
C THR A 481 21.18 27.30 -29.41
N GLY A 482 21.74 27.69 -28.27
CA GLY A 482 21.02 27.95 -27.01
C GLY A 482 21.74 29.02 -26.18
N THR A 483 21.09 29.54 -25.15
CA THR A 483 21.60 30.64 -24.32
C THR A 483 22.11 30.11 -22.99
N CYS A 484 23.34 30.47 -22.61
CA CYS A 484 23.83 30.15 -21.26
C CYS A 484 23.09 31.00 -20.22
N GLU A 485 22.54 30.39 -19.18
CA GLU A 485 21.74 31.11 -18.18
C GLU A 485 22.56 32.06 -17.30
N ILE A 486 23.87 31.82 -17.12
CA ILE A 486 24.76 32.68 -16.34
C ILE A 486 25.24 33.87 -17.16
N CYS A 487 25.97 33.63 -18.27
CA CYS A 487 26.53 34.73 -19.05
C CYS A 487 25.56 35.31 -20.08
N GLY A 488 24.42 34.66 -20.32
CA GLY A 488 23.39 35.02 -21.29
C GLY A 488 23.86 35.25 -22.71
N LYS A 489 24.93 34.54 -23.11
CA LYS A 489 25.43 34.52 -24.49
C LYS A 489 24.82 33.33 -25.22
N LEU A 490 24.59 33.50 -26.51
CA LEU A 490 24.17 32.43 -27.42
C LEU A 490 25.39 31.57 -27.79
N TRP A 491 25.26 30.25 -27.68
CA TRP A 491 26.31 29.28 -27.96
C TRP A 491 25.76 28.14 -28.83
N PRO A 492 26.59 27.51 -29.67
CA PRO A 492 26.26 26.21 -30.24
C PRO A 492 25.91 25.21 -29.14
N HIS A 493 24.92 24.35 -29.36
CA HIS A 493 24.50 23.33 -28.39
C HIS A 493 25.70 22.56 -27.84
N ALA A 494 26.68 22.22 -28.69
CA ALA A 494 27.91 21.51 -28.35
C ALA A 494 28.72 22.11 -27.18
N ILE A 495 28.59 23.41 -26.91
CA ILE A 495 29.30 24.14 -25.85
C ILE A 495 28.44 24.29 -24.58
N LEU A 496 27.15 23.96 -24.65
CA LEU A 496 26.20 24.05 -23.53
C LEU A 496 26.09 22.72 -22.80
N ILE A 497 26.04 22.78 -21.47
CA ILE A 497 26.01 21.65 -20.53
C ILE A 497 24.82 21.83 -19.57
N ALA A 498 24.24 20.71 -19.13
CA ALA A 498 23.28 20.68 -18.04
C ALA A 498 24.01 20.72 -16.68
N ALA A 499 24.39 21.91 -16.26
CA ALA A 499 25.11 22.11 -15.01
C ALA A 499 24.16 21.93 -13.83
N HIS A 500 24.51 21.07 -12.88
CA HIS A 500 23.73 20.92 -11.65
C HIS A 500 23.96 22.11 -10.73
N VAL A 501 22.87 22.66 -10.19
CA VAL A 501 22.93 23.75 -9.20
C VAL A 501 23.53 23.25 -7.89
N LYS A 502 23.02 22.12 -7.38
CA LYS A 502 23.61 21.37 -6.28
C LYS A 502 24.44 20.23 -6.87
N PRO A 503 25.73 20.07 -6.53
CA PRO A 503 26.58 19.04 -7.12
C PRO A 503 25.91 17.65 -7.09
N ARG A 504 25.80 16.99 -8.25
CA ARG A 504 25.00 15.76 -8.42
C ARG A 504 25.31 14.68 -7.38
N ALA A 505 26.58 14.52 -7.02
CA ALA A 505 27.04 13.55 -6.02
C ALA A 505 26.54 13.83 -4.59
N LYS A 506 26.02 15.03 -4.34
CA LYS A 506 25.47 15.49 -3.06
C LYS A 506 23.95 15.60 -3.06
N CYS A 507 23.30 15.28 -4.17
CA CYS A 507 21.83 15.31 -4.28
C CYS A 507 21.20 14.02 -3.75
N THR A 508 20.11 14.15 -2.99
CA THR A 508 19.20 13.04 -2.67
C THR A 508 18.44 12.58 -3.91
N HIS A 509 17.67 11.50 -3.79
CA HIS A 509 16.85 11.02 -4.89
C HIS A 509 15.80 12.06 -5.31
N GLU A 510 15.10 12.64 -4.34
CA GLU A 510 14.06 13.64 -4.55
C GLU A 510 14.62 14.89 -5.21
N GLU A 511 15.82 15.32 -4.81
CA GLU A 511 16.48 16.48 -5.40
C GLU A 511 16.92 16.22 -6.84
N ARG A 512 17.38 15.01 -7.17
CA ARG A 512 17.68 14.64 -8.58
C ARG A 512 16.40 14.58 -9.43
N ALA A 513 15.26 14.25 -8.82
CA ALA A 513 13.98 14.13 -9.51
C ALA A 513 13.34 15.50 -9.77
N ASP A 514 13.86 16.55 -9.13
CA ASP A 514 13.46 17.93 -9.33
C ASP A 514 14.08 18.53 -10.61
N ILE A 515 13.75 17.91 -11.75
CA ILE A 515 14.30 18.21 -13.09
C ILE A 515 14.19 19.70 -13.44
N ASP A 516 13.15 20.37 -12.95
CA ASP A 516 12.88 21.79 -13.22
C ASP A 516 13.82 22.74 -12.46
N ASN A 517 14.41 22.28 -11.35
CA ASN A 517 15.16 23.15 -10.44
C ASN A 517 16.61 22.70 -10.19
N ILE A 518 16.92 21.42 -10.37
CA ILE A 518 18.22 20.86 -9.97
C ILE A 518 19.36 21.22 -10.93
N ALA A 519 19.05 21.59 -12.17
CA ALA A 519 20.04 21.94 -13.18
C ALA A 519 19.67 23.19 -13.99
N MET A 520 20.67 23.76 -14.64
CA MET A 520 20.56 24.93 -15.51
C MET A 520 21.50 24.81 -16.71
N LEU A 521 21.15 25.46 -17.81
CA LEU A 521 21.97 25.41 -19.03
C LEU A 521 23.13 26.38 -18.92
N GLN A 522 24.36 25.88 -18.91
CA GLN A 522 25.58 26.71 -18.80
C GLN A 522 26.52 26.43 -19.96
N CYS A 523 27.30 27.44 -20.39
CA CYS A 523 28.44 27.16 -21.27
C CYS A 523 29.59 26.56 -20.46
N VAL A 524 30.49 25.83 -21.12
CA VAL A 524 31.66 25.17 -20.49
C VAL A 524 32.44 26.10 -19.53
N ILE A 525 32.58 27.39 -19.89
CA ILE A 525 33.30 28.36 -19.04
C ILE A 525 32.51 28.68 -17.77
N CYS A 526 31.21 28.97 -17.89
CA CYS A 526 30.39 29.29 -16.73
C CYS A 526 30.19 28.07 -15.81
N ASP A 527 30.02 26.89 -16.39
CA ASP A 527 29.95 25.61 -15.68
C ASP A 527 31.22 25.39 -14.85
N SER A 528 32.39 25.53 -15.47
CA SER A 528 33.67 25.41 -14.76
C SER A 528 33.84 26.44 -13.64
N LEU A 529 33.45 27.71 -13.86
CA LEU A 529 33.53 28.74 -12.83
C LEU A 529 32.55 28.48 -11.68
N PHE A 530 31.34 28.04 -11.97
CA PHE A 530 30.30 27.77 -10.98
C PHE A 530 30.68 26.55 -10.13
N GLU A 531 30.99 25.41 -10.77
CA GLU A 531 31.37 24.16 -10.10
C GLU A 531 32.61 24.32 -9.19
N ASN A 532 33.58 25.15 -9.60
CA ASN A 532 34.80 25.38 -8.82
C ASN A 532 34.67 26.51 -7.77
N GLY A 533 33.49 27.11 -7.63
CA GLY A 533 33.20 28.13 -6.62
C GLY A 533 33.74 29.53 -6.93
N PHE A 534 34.14 29.79 -8.18
CA PHE A 534 34.58 31.11 -8.63
C PHE A 534 33.42 32.08 -8.81
N ILE A 535 32.21 31.57 -9.06
CA ILE A 535 30.98 32.35 -9.17
C ILE A 535 29.83 31.62 -8.49
N THR A 536 28.78 32.34 -8.13
CA THR A 536 27.52 31.81 -7.60
C THR A 536 26.36 32.71 -8.02
N ILE A 537 25.13 32.36 -7.66
CA ILE A 537 23.95 33.18 -7.92
C ILE A 537 23.25 33.42 -6.58
N GLN A 538 22.93 34.68 -6.29
CA GLN A 538 22.19 35.09 -5.09
C GLN A 538 20.70 34.73 -5.19
N SER A 539 20.00 34.75 -4.05
CA SER A 539 18.56 34.48 -3.98
C SER A 539 17.70 35.46 -4.80
N ASN A 540 18.21 36.64 -5.13
CA ASN A 540 17.58 37.61 -6.03
C ASN A 540 17.94 37.39 -7.51
N GLY A 541 18.60 36.29 -7.86
CA GLY A 541 19.00 35.96 -9.23
C GLY A 541 20.29 36.63 -9.72
N MET A 542 20.98 37.42 -8.90
CA MET A 542 22.20 38.12 -9.32
C MET A 542 23.44 37.23 -9.26
N VAL A 543 24.24 37.21 -10.33
CA VAL A 543 25.52 36.51 -10.37
C VAL A 543 26.56 37.24 -9.51
N VAL A 544 27.22 36.52 -8.62
CA VAL A 544 28.29 37.01 -7.73
C VAL A 544 29.59 36.28 -8.05
N VAL A 545 30.71 37.00 -7.98
CA VAL A 545 32.04 36.46 -8.28
C VAL A 545 32.91 36.42 -7.02
N ASN A 546 33.81 35.44 -6.95
CA ASN A 546 34.79 35.32 -5.87
C ASN A 546 35.97 36.28 -6.14
N ARG A 547 36.24 37.18 -5.20
CA ARG A 547 37.38 38.13 -5.29
C ARG A 547 38.54 37.80 -4.36
N ASP A 548 38.47 36.67 -3.64
CA ASP A 548 39.46 36.28 -2.63
C ASP A 548 40.63 35.47 -3.22
N GLU A 549 40.49 34.94 -4.44
CA GLU A 549 41.56 34.24 -5.13
C GLU A 549 42.44 35.17 -5.98
N THR A 550 43.65 34.72 -6.32
CA THR A 550 44.55 35.46 -7.21
C THR A 550 43.93 35.61 -8.61
N ILE A 551 43.29 36.76 -8.86
CA ILE A 551 42.58 37.02 -10.11
C ILE A 551 43.61 37.27 -11.23
N THR A 552 43.67 36.39 -12.22
CA THR A 552 44.41 36.64 -13.45
C THR A 552 43.69 37.69 -14.30
N LYS A 553 44.43 38.35 -15.20
CA LYS A 553 43.85 39.35 -16.12
C LYS A 553 42.68 38.77 -16.93
N ASP A 554 42.79 37.52 -17.37
CA ASP A 554 41.76 36.85 -18.17
C ASP A 554 40.51 36.53 -17.34
N LEU A 555 40.68 36.06 -16.09
CA LEU A 555 39.55 35.82 -15.20
C LEU A 555 38.82 37.11 -14.83
N ALA A 556 39.55 38.21 -14.61
CA ALA A 556 38.96 39.53 -14.38
C ALA A 556 38.07 39.97 -15.56
N GLN A 557 38.52 39.71 -16.80
CA GLN A 557 37.73 40.01 -18.00
C GLN A 557 36.44 39.18 -18.04
N VAL A 558 36.51 37.89 -17.70
CA VAL A 558 35.31 37.03 -17.62
C VAL A 558 34.34 37.53 -16.54
N TYR A 559 34.83 37.85 -15.34
CA TYR A 559 34.02 38.39 -14.25
C TYR A 559 33.28 39.68 -14.64
N SER A 560 33.97 40.61 -15.30
CA SER A 560 33.35 41.86 -15.74
C SER A 560 32.17 41.67 -16.71
N ALA A 561 32.10 40.54 -17.40
CA ALA A 561 31.04 40.22 -18.35
C ALA A 561 29.84 39.49 -17.71
N ILE A 562 29.95 39.02 -16.46
CA ILE A 562 28.93 38.18 -15.80
C ILE A 562 28.51 38.69 -14.42
N GLU A 563 29.37 39.39 -13.69
CA GLU A 563 29.05 39.92 -12.35
C GLU A 563 27.86 40.87 -12.40
N GLY A 564 26.89 40.66 -11.50
CA GLY A 564 25.67 41.46 -11.44
C GLY A 564 24.67 41.19 -12.57
N ARG A 565 24.90 40.20 -13.42
CA ARG A 565 23.88 39.77 -14.38
C ARG A 565 22.75 39.06 -13.65
N HIS A 566 21.51 39.32 -14.06
CA HIS A 566 20.32 38.69 -13.50
C HIS A 566 19.97 37.40 -14.27
N VAL A 567 19.81 36.30 -13.54
CA VAL A 567 19.32 35.01 -14.02
C VAL A 567 17.80 34.95 -13.81
N HIS A 568 17.04 34.96 -14.90
CA HIS A 568 15.58 35.12 -14.87
C HIS A 568 14.81 33.98 -14.18
N ASP A 569 15.40 32.79 -14.08
CA ASP A 569 14.74 31.57 -13.56
C ASP A 569 14.86 31.36 -12.04
N VAL A 570 15.39 32.34 -11.31
CA VAL A 570 15.72 32.18 -9.88
C VAL A 570 14.65 32.74 -8.94
N THR A 571 13.77 33.62 -9.40
CA THR A 571 13.04 34.54 -8.50
C THR A 571 11.75 34.00 -7.87
N GLU A 572 11.26 32.82 -8.24
CA GLU A 572 9.93 32.35 -7.81
C GLU A 572 9.86 30.91 -7.29
N ASN A 573 10.88 30.07 -7.52
CA ASN A 573 10.85 28.66 -7.11
C ASN A 573 11.66 28.40 -5.82
N LYS A 574 10.96 27.97 -4.75
CA LYS A 574 11.58 27.68 -3.44
C LYS A 574 12.66 26.60 -3.49
N ASN A 575 12.50 25.56 -4.32
CA ASN A 575 13.49 24.49 -4.41
C ASN A 575 14.77 24.97 -5.09
N ARG A 576 14.65 25.74 -6.18
CA ARG A 576 15.79 26.38 -6.85
C ARG A 576 16.59 27.23 -5.85
N LEU A 577 15.90 28.02 -5.03
CA LEU A 577 16.54 28.83 -3.99
C LEU A 577 17.27 27.98 -2.95
N LEU A 578 16.74 26.82 -2.54
CA LEU A 578 17.41 25.90 -1.64
C LEU A 578 18.70 25.32 -2.25
N TYR A 579 18.68 24.96 -3.54
CA TYR A 579 19.88 24.46 -4.21
C TYR A 579 20.95 25.54 -4.40
N LEU A 580 20.54 26.78 -4.70
CA LEU A 580 21.44 27.92 -4.78
C LEU A 580 22.01 28.29 -3.40
N GLN A 581 21.20 28.18 -2.34
CA GLN A 581 21.68 28.34 -0.97
C GLN A 581 22.72 27.27 -0.63
N TYR A 582 22.47 26.00 -0.99
CA TYR A 582 23.48 24.96 -0.83
C TYR A 582 24.78 25.31 -1.58
N HIS A 583 24.67 25.76 -2.83
CA HIS A 583 25.83 26.17 -3.62
C HIS A 583 26.60 27.31 -2.96
N TRP A 584 25.89 28.33 -2.46
CA TRP A 584 26.45 29.45 -1.71
C TRP A 584 27.22 28.98 -0.47
N ASP A 585 26.63 28.08 0.33
CA ASP A 585 27.20 27.64 1.60
C ASP A 585 28.34 26.62 1.44
N ASN A 586 28.34 25.81 0.38
CA ASN A 586 29.19 24.62 0.27
C ASN A 586 30.15 24.61 -0.93
N VAL A 587 29.92 25.46 -1.94
CA VAL A 587 30.70 25.46 -3.19
C VAL A 587 31.37 26.81 -3.42
N PHE A 588 30.64 27.91 -3.25
CA PHE A 588 31.17 29.25 -3.46
C PHE A 588 32.29 29.58 -2.48
N LYS A 589 33.40 30.12 -3.00
CA LYS A 589 34.63 30.36 -2.23
C LYS A 589 34.87 31.83 -1.86
N GLY A 590 33.93 32.73 -2.16
CA GLY A 590 34.07 34.16 -1.86
C GLY A 590 33.70 34.55 -0.43
N SER A 591 34.31 35.61 0.04
CA SER A 591 34.17 36.11 1.41
C SER A 591 32.74 36.59 1.69
N HIS A 592 32.22 36.16 2.84
CA HIS A 592 30.87 36.45 3.31
C HIS A 592 30.71 37.95 3.60
N SER A 593 30.22 38.73 2.62
CA SER A 593 29.60 40.01 2.95
C SER A 593 28.20 39.75 3.51
N LEU A 594 28.15 39.49 4.82
CA LEU A 594 26.93 39.58 5.63
C LEU A 594 26.39 41.01 5.56
N ASN A 595 25.50 41.29 4.60
CA ASN A 595 24.56 42.40 4.73
C ASN A 595 23.26 41.87 5.37
N SER A 596 23.34 41.65 6.68
CA SER A 596 22.17 41.72 7.55
C SER A 596 21.88 43.20 7.85
N LYS A 597 20.81 43.76 7.25
CA LYS A 597 20.05 44.99 7.58
C LYS A 597 19.27 45.37 6.30
N ALA A 598 17.96 45.58 6.28
CA ALA A 598 16.91 45.70 7.28
C ALA A 598 15.56 45.30 6.64
#